data_AF-A0AAD9JRX1-F1
#
_entry.id   AF-A0AAD9JRX1-F1
#
_cell.length_a   1.000
_cell.length_b   1.000
_cell.length_c   1.000
_cell.angle_alpha   90.00
_cell.angle_beta   90.00
_cell.angle_gamma   90.00
#
_symmetry.space_group_name_H-M   'P 1'
#
loop_
_entity.id
_entity.type
_entity.pdbx_description
1 polymer ?
#
loop_
_entity_poly.entity_id
_entity_poly.type
_entity_poly.pdbx_seq_one_letter_code
_entity_poly.pdbx_strand_id
1 'polypeptide(L)'
;INSNANHSQSLTKSWVELESCTLQKKSLCRKLVKLPELEENVVDWRAQVRPQGTAVSTTELRARDLHITDFRASENWTSSFPRRHQLSICRRTHISQRLRDNYEYKLLEFQSIIIKQRKFHYCELIHIGNTDQTLITFDMLY
;
A
#
# COMPACT_ATOMS: atom_id res chain seq x y z
N ILE A 1 16.39 0.53 63.64
CA ILE A 1 16.13 -0.74 62.93
C ILE A 1 15.24 -0.40 61.74
N ASN A 2 15.86 -0.27 60.56
CA ASN A 2 15.17 -0.01 59.29
C ASN A 2 14.65 -1.33 58.74
N SER A 3 13.36 -1.39 58.39
CA SER A 3 12.86 -2.30 57.37
C SER A 3 11.46 -1.88 56.94
N ASN A 4 11.41 -0.95 55.98
CA ASN A 4 10.20 -0.75 55.17
C ASN A 4 10.65 -0.70 53.72
N ALA A 5 10.92 -1.89 53.17
CA ALA A 5 11.35 -2.07 51.79
C ALA A 5 10.83 -3.41 51.24
N ASN A 6 9.51 -3.61 51.32
CA ASN A 6 8.82 -4.64 50.53
C ASN A 6 8.10 -3.96 49.36
N HIS A 7 8.86 -3.22 48.53
CA HIS A 7 8.43 -2.93 47.18
C HIS A 7 8.68 -4.17 46.34
N SER A 8 7.58 -4.77 45.85
CA SER A 8 7.55 -5.99 45.04
C SER A 8 8.64 -5.99 43.97
N GLN A 9 9.58 -6.93 44.09
CA GLN A 9 10.72 -7.14 43.18
C GLN A 9 10.28 -7.37 41.72
N SER A 10 9.00 -7.69 41.49
CA SER A 10 8.40 -7.81 40.16
C SER A 10 8.33 -6.45 39.43
N LEU A 11 8.04 -5.37 40.16
CA LEU A 11 7.91 -4.05 39.56
C LEU A 11 9.30 -3.50 39.21
N THR A 12 10.29 -3.71 40.08
CA THR A 12 11.65 -3.20 39.85
C THR A 12 12.34 -3.87 38.65
N LYS A 13 12.09 -5.17 38.39
CA LYS A 13 12.57 -5.83 37.16
C LYS A 13 11.97 -5.20 35.88
N SER A 14 10.66 -4.94 35.89
CA SER A 14 9.98 -4.29 34.78
C SER A 14 10.50 -2.87 34.52
N TRP A 15 10.84 -2.11 35.57
CA TRP A 15 11.41 -0.77 35.43
C TRP A 15 12.82 -0.76 34.83
N VAL A 16 13.68 -1.70 35.25
CA VAL A 16 15.05 -1.82 34.69
C VAL A 16 15.02 -2.21 33.21
N GLU A 17 14.10 -3.11 32.80
CA GLU A 17 13.89 -3.43 31.38
C GLU A 17 13.39 -2.22 30.57
N LEU A 18 12.52 -1.38 31.16
CA LEU A 18 11.99 -0.18 30.51
C LEU A 18 13.04 0.93 30.35
N GLU A 19 13.96 1.09 31.30
CA GLU A 19 15.03 2.11 31.23
C GLU A 19 16.09 1.80 30.15
N SER A 20 16.28 0.53 29.81
CA SER A 20 17.20 0.12 28.73
C SER A 20 16.69 0.46 27.31
N CYS A 21 15.41 0.80 27.15
CA CYS A 21 14.80 1.15 25.86
C CYS A 21 14.90 2.66 25.59
N THR A 22 15.98 3.08 24.94
CA THR A 22 16.35 4.51 24.79
C THR A 22 15.68 5.28 23.65
N LEU A 23 14.70 4.73 22.91
CA LEU A 23 14.07 5.48 21.81
C LEU A 23 12.55 5.29 21.74
N GLN A 24 11.87 6.43 21.90
CA GLN A 24 10.46 6.70 21.63
C GLN A 24 9.43 5.95 22.50
N LYS A 25 8.93 6.67 23.51
CA LYS A 25 7.76 6.40 24.37
C LYS A 25 6.43 6.07 23.64
N LYS A 26 6.42 5.90 22.32
CA LYS A 26 5.28 5.41 21.54
C LYS A 26 5.67 4.05 20.93
N SER A 27 5.07 2.97 21.43
CA SER A 27 4.82 1.70 20.69
C SER A 27 5.31 0.35 21.24
N LEU A 28 5.69 0.20 22.52
CA LEU A 28 5.76 -1.15 23.09
C LEU A 28 4.37 -1.82 23.22
N CYS A 29 3.28 -1.05 23.15
CA CYS A 29 1.92 -1.58 22.97
C CYS A 29 1.62 -2.04 21.53
N ARG A 30 2.61 -2.55 20.78
CA ARG A 30 2.29 -3.33 19.59
C ARG A 30 1.73 -4.65 20.09
N LYS A 31 0.40 -4.80 20.04
CA LYS A 31 -0.25 -6.10 20.23
C LYS A 31 0.51 -7.11 19.38
N LEU A 32 1.08 -8.13 20.03
CA LEU A 32 1.76 -9.22 19.35
C LEU A 32 0.88 -9.71 18.21
N VAL A 33 1.47 -9.86 17.03
CA VAL A 33 0.77 -10.38 15.86
C VAL A 33 0.32 -11.78 16.23
N LYS A 34 -1.00 -12.01 16.25
CA LYS A 34 -1.56 -13.28 16.71
C LYS A 34 -1.13 -14.46 15.82
N LEU A 35 -0.90 -14.19 14.53
CA LEU A 35 -0.59 -15.20 13.51
C LEU A 35 0.38 -14.61 12.48
N PRO A 36 1.69 -14.54 12.76
CA PRO A 36 2.67 -13.94 11.85
C PRO A 36 2.84 -14.74 10.55
N GLU A 37 2.86 -16.07 10.62
CA GLU A 37 3.02 -16.96 9.45
C GLU A 37 1.86 -16.81 8.44
N LEU A 38 0.63 -16.69 8.96
CA LEU A 38 -0.53 -16.42 8.13
C LEU A 38 -0.40 -15.10 7.38
N GLU A 39 0.05 -14.06 8.09
CA GLU A 39 0.20 -12.74 7.52
C GLU A 39 1.22 -12.74 6.38
N GLU A 40 2.34 -13.45 6.55
CA GLU A 40 3.36 -13.64 5.52
C GLU A 40 2.79 -14.33 4.26
N ASN A 41 2.04 -15.42 4.42
CA ASN A 41 1.35 -16.07 3.29
C ASN A 41 0.41 -15.10 2.53
N VAL A 42 -0.30 -14.23 3.26
CA VAL A 42 -1.19 -13.23 2.65
C VAL A 42 -0.40 -12.15 1.92
N VAL A 43 0.77 -11.76 2.42
CA VAL A 43 1.68 -10.83 1.72
C VAL A 43 2.17 -11.47 0.42
N ASP A 44 2.67 -12.70 0.47
CA ASP A 44 3.19 -13.41 -0.70
C ASP A 44 2.12 -13.61 -1.77
N TRP A 45 0.92 -14.02 -1.36
CA TRP A 45 -0.21 -14.14 -2.28
C TRP A 45 -0.57 -12.79 -2.91
N ARG A 46 -0.61 -11.70 -2.14
CA ARG A 46 -0.85 -10.37 -2.69
C ARG A 46 0.23 -9.98 -3.70
N ALA A 47 1.49 -10.32 -3.45
CA ALA A 47 2.59 -10.08 -4.37
C ALA A 47 2.43 -10.86 -5.69
N GLN A 48 1.85 -12.06 -5.65
CA GLN A 48 1.54 -12.85 -6.86
C GLN A 48 0.34 -12.31 -7.65
N VAL A 49 -0.67 -11.77 -6.97
CA VAL A 49 -1.89 -11.23 -7.60
C VAL A 49 -1.67 -9.85 -8.20
N ARG A 50 -0.80 -9.02 -7.62
CA ARG A 50 -0.53 -7.65 -8.08
C ARG A 50 -0.09 -7.54 -9.56
N PRO A 51 0.83 -8.37 -10.08
CA PRO A 51 1.21 -8.36 -11.49
C PRO A 51 0.04 -8.60 -12.46
N GLN A 52 -1.04 -9.24 -12.01
CA GLN A 52 -2.22 -9.51 -12.82
C GLN A 52 -3.15 -8.29 -12.95
N GLY A 53 -2.81 -7.16 -12.33
CA GLY A 53 -3.63 -5.94 -12.35
C GLY A 53 -4.86 -6.01 -11.44
N THR A 54 -4.92 -6.98 -10.53
CA THR A 54 -6.03 -7.15 -9.59
C THR A 54 -5.74 -6.41 -8.29
N ALA A 55 -6.56 -5.42 -7.99
CA ALA A 55 -6.51 -4.72 -6.71
C ALA A 55 -7.20 -5.55 -5.64
N VAL A 56 -6.50 -5.86 -4.55
CA VAL A 56 -7.03 -6.69 -3.45
C VAL A 56 -7.76 -5.84 -2.41
N SER A 57 -9.08 -5.93 -2.40
CA SER A 57 -9.95 -5.21 -1.46
C SER A 57 -10.07 -5.91 -0.10
N THR A 58 -10.63 -5.18 0.89
CA THR A 58 -10.87 -5.71 2.24
C THR A 58 -11.90 -6.84 2.25
N THR A 59 -12.89 -6.80 1.37
CA THR A 59 -13.91 -7.84 1.23
C THR A 59 -13.34 -9.10 0.60
N GLU A 60 -12.46 -8.97 -0.38
CA GLU A 60 -11.74 -10.10 -0.97
C GLU A 60 -10.83 -10.80 0.04
N LEU A 61 -10.14 -10.03 0.91
CA LEU A 61 -9.36 -10.61 2.02
C LEU A 61 -10.22 -11.42 3.00
N ARG A 62 -11.50 -11.06 3.15
CA ARG A 62 -12.44 -11.77 4.03
C ARG A 62 -13.07 -12.99 3.40
N ALA A 63 -13.34 -12.90 2.11
CA ALA A 63 -13.88 -14.00 1.33
C ALA A 63 -12.83 -15.08 1.06
N ARG A 64 -11.53 -14.75 1.21
CA ARG A 64 -10.45 -15.72 1.08
C ARG A 64 -10.51 -16.70 2.25
N ASP A 65 -10.66 -17.97 1.91
CA ASP A 65 -10.39 -19.07 2.83
C ASP A 65 -8.88 -19.14 3.05
N LEU A 66 -8.44 -18.46 4.10
CA LEU A 66 -7.09 -18.52 4.61
C LEU A 66 -6.94 -19.83 5.37
N HIS A 67 -6.86 -20.97 4.65
CA HIS A 67 -6.78 -22.38 5.09
C HIS A 67 -6.31 -22.67 6.53
N ILE A 68 -7.03 -22.16 7.52
CA ILE A 68 -6.75 -22.20 8.95
C ILE A 68 -8.12 -22.34 9.58
N THR A 69 -8.32 -23.46 10.26
CA THR A 69 -9.62 -23.94 10.77
C THR A 69 -10.33 -22.94 11.68
N ASP A 70 -9.60 -21.99 12.28
CA ASP A 70 -10.12 -21.06 13.29
C ASP A 70 -9.86 -19.58 12.97
N PHE A 71 -9.32 -19.26 11.80
CA PHE A 71 -9.02 -17.86 11.46
C PHE A 71 -10.12 -17.24 10.59
N ARG A 72 -10.82 -16.26 11.17
CA ARG A 72 -11.70 -15.35 10.42
C ARG A 72 -11.10 -13.96 10.38
N ALA A 73 -10.96 -13.41 9.17
CA ALA A 73 -10.47 -12.05 8.94
C ALA A 73 -11.45 -10.98 9.49
N SER A 74 -11.31 -10.66 10.78
CA SER A 74 -12.07 -9.60 11.46
C SER A 74 -11.78 -8.20 10.89
N GLU A 75 -12.67 -7.22 11.11
CA GLU A 75 -12.50 -5.82 10.65
C GLU A 75 -11.23 -5.17 11.19
N ASN A 76 -10.94 -5.43 12.46
CA ASN A 76 -9.72 -4.94 13.07
C ASN A 76 -8.48 -5.57 12.44
N TRP A 77 -8.54 -6.86 12.09
CA TRP A 77 -7.42 -7.51 11.42
C TRP A 77 -7.25 -6.99 10.00
N THR A 78 -8.32 -6.90 9.20
CA THR A 78 -8.25 -6.45 7.80
C THR A 78 -7.81 -4.99 7.65
N SER A 79 -8.06 -4.13 8.64
CA SER A 79 -7.57 -2.74 8.67
C SER A 79 -6.15 -2.60 9.22
N SER A 80 -5.76 -3.43 10.19
CA SER A 80 -4.46 -3.33 10.88
C SER A 80 -3.34 -4.10 10.19
N PHE A 81 -3.61 -5.28 9.62
CA PHE A 81 -2.62 -6.11 8.92
C PHE A 81 -1.91 -5.34 7.79
N PRO A 82 -2.60 -4.67 6.86
CA PRO A 82 -1.92 -3.94 5.79
C PRO A 82 -0.98 -2.86 6.33
N ARG A 83 -1.37 -2.15 7.39
CA ARG A 83 -0.51 -1.13 8.03
C ARG A 83 0.76 -1.71 8.63
N ARG A 84 0.71 -2.92 9.20
CA ARG A 84 1.91 -3.58 9.76
C ARG A 84 2.92 -3.94 8.68
N HIS A 85 2.43 -4.43 7.54
CA HIS A 85 3.25 -4.85 6.39
C HIS A 85 3.49 -3.74 5.36
N GLN A 86 3.18 -2.48 5.69
CA GLN A 86 3.28 -1.33 4.78
C GLN A 86 2.55 -1.53 3.44
N LEU A 87 1.47 -2.31 3.44
CA LEU A 87 0.61 -2.54 2.29
C LEU A 87 -0.49 -1.49 2.22
N SER A 88 -0.70 -0.92 1.04
CA SER A 88 -1.83 -0.07 0.73
C SER A 88 -3.05 -0.89 0.29
N ILE A 89 -4.24 -0.48 0.74
CA ILE A 89 -5.51 -0.87 0.13
C ILE A 89 -5.78 0.14 -0.97
N CYS A 90 -5.77 -0.31 -2.22
CA CYS A 90 -6.07 0.54 -3.37
C CYS A 90 -7.43 0.12 -3.94
N ARG A 91 -8.24 1.10 -4.33
CA ARG A 91 -9.39 0.82 -5.20
C ARG A 91 -8.87 0.36 -6.55
N ARG A 92 -9.57 -0.58 -7.19
CA ARG A 92 -9.30 -0.93 -8.59
C ARG A 92 -9.43 0.36 -9.42
N THR A 93 -8.32 0.83 -9.98
CA THR A 93 -8.36 1.89 -10.97
C THR A 93 -8.89 1.29 -12.26
N HIS A 94 -9.81 2.00 -12.90
CA HIS A 94 -10.24 1.62 -14.25
C HIS A 94 -9.05 1.88 -15.17
N ILE A 95 -8.34 0.82 -15.55
CA ILE A 95 -7.33 0.90 -16.61
C ILE A 95 -8.12 1.17 -17.89
N SER A 96 -7.96 2.36 -18.45
CA SER A 96 -8.72 2.83 -19.62
C SER A 96 -8.54 1.90 -20.82
N GLN A 97 -7.33 1.37 -21.05
CA GLN A 97 -7.03 0.39 -22.11
C GLN A 97 -5.81 -0.47 -21.73
N ARG A 98 -5.80 -1.76 -22.10
CA ARG A 98 -4.59 -2.60 -21.97
C ARG A 98 -3.58 -2.15 -23.01
N LEU A 99 -2.36 -1.80 -22.57
CA LEU A 99 -1.27 -1.43 -23.47
C LEU A 99 -0.90 -2.64 -24.35
N ARG A 100 -0.68 -2.39 -25.64
CA ARG A 100 -0.12 -3.40 -26.56
C ARG A 100 1.37 -3.57 -26.28
N ASP A 101 1.91 -4.75 -26.57
CA ASP A 101 3.31 -5.08 -26.32
C ASP A 101 4.31 -4.14 -27.03
N ASN A 102 3.90 -3.56 -28.17
CA ASN A 102 4.72 -2.60 -28.92
C ASN A 102 4.53 -1.13 -28.53
N TYR A 103 3.75 -0.85 -27.48
CA TYR A 103 3.44 0.52 -27.06
C TYR A 103 4.70 1.30 -26.69
N GLU A 104 5.58 0.73 -25.86
CA GLU A 104 6.78 1.41 -25.37
C GLU A 104 7.73 1.79 -26.52
N TYR A 105 7.92 0.87 -27.47
CA TYR A 105 8.72 1.13 -28.66
C TYR A 105 8.16 2.32 -29.47
N LYS A 106 6.86 2.31 -29.78
CA LYS A 106 6.21 3.39 -30.54
C LYS A 106 6.23 4.72 -29.79
N LEU A 107 6.08 4.68 -28.46
CA LEU A 107 6.14 5.87 -27.62
C LEU A 107 7.54 6.51 -27.69
N LEU A 108 8.59 5.71 -27.54
CA LEU A 108 9.98 6.20 -27.61
C LEU A 108 10.32 6.70 -29.02
N GLU A 109 9.89 5.97 -30.05
CA GLU A 109 10.08 6.38 -31.45
C GLU A 109 9.41 7.74 -31.70
N PHE A 110 8.14 7.89 -31.33
CA PHE A 110 7.39 9.14 -31.44
C PHE A 110 8.09 10.29 -30.70
N GLN A 111 8.46 10.08 -29.43
CA GLN A 111 9.17 11.09 -28.64
C GLN A 111 10.48 11.52 -29.30
N SER A 112 11.25 10.56 -29.83
CA SER A 112 12.51 10.83 -30.52
C SER A 112 12.32 11.69 -31.77
N ILE A 113 11.26 11.43 -32.54
CA ILE A 113 10.90 12.19 -33.74
C ILE A 113 10.51 13.61 -33.35
N ILE A 114 9.65 13.77 -32.36
CA ILE A 114 9.20 15.10 -31.89
C ILE A 114 10.38 15.92 -31.38
N ILE A 115 11.29 15.32 -30.59
CA ILE A 115 12.49 16.03 -30.10
C ILE A 115 13.38 16.48 -31.26
N LYS A 116 13.62 15.63 -32.26
CA LYS A 116 14.40 15.98 -33.45
C LYS A 116 13.76 17.13 -34.21
N GLN A 117 12.46 17.06 -34.47
CA GLN A 117 11.71 18.09 -35.18
C GLN A 117 11.72 19.42 -34.43
N ARG A 118 11.53 19.39 -33.11
CA ARG A 118 11.60 20.59 -32.28
C ARG A 118 12.96 21.28 -32.33
N LYS A 119 14.05 20.50 -32.29
CA LYS A 119 15.41 21.04 -32.43
C LYS A 119 15.68 21.59 -33.82
N PHE A 120 15.20 20.91 -34.87
CA PHE A 120 15.37 21.34 -36.26
C PHE A 120 14.65 22.66 -36.56
N HIS A 121 13.42 22.82 -36.05
CA HIS A 121 12.59 24.01 -36.27
C HIS A 121 12.76 25.10 -35.20
N TYR A 122 13.68 24.96 -34.26
CA TYR A 122 13.86 25.87 -33.11
C TYR A 122 12.53 26.16 -32.37
N CYS A 123 11.68 25.14 -32.24
CA CYS A 123 10.36 25.27 -31.63
C CYS A 123 10.45 25.06 -30.10
N GLU A 124 10.43 26.16 -29.37
CA GLU A 124 10.33 26.16 -27.91
C GLU A 124 9.02 25.54 -27.42
N LEU A 125 9.03 24.98 -26.19
CA LEU A 125 7.84 24.35 -25.59
C LEU A 125 6.65 25.30 -25.51
N ILE A 126 6.90 26.61 -25.33
CA ILE A 126 5.87 27.63 -25.21
C ILE A 126 5.00 27.76 -26.47
N HIS A 127 5.50 27.30 -27.62
CA HIS A 127 4.79 27.36 -28.90
C HIS A 127 3.96 26.11 -29.18
N ILE A 128 3.96 25.12 -28.28
CA ILE A 128 3.24 23.85 -28.45
C ILE A 128 1.98 23.88 -27.59
N GLY A 129 0.82 24.00 -28.24
CA GLY A 129 -0.48 23.86 -27.58
C GLY A 129 -0.96 22.42 -27.55
N ASN A 130 -1.62 22.02 -26.46
CA ASN A 130 -2.41 20.79 -26.44
C ASN A 130 -3.82 21.07 -27.00
N THR A 131 -4.38 20.13 -27.75
CA THR A 131 -5.76 20.18 -28.20
C THR A 131 -6.37 18.79 -28.03
N ASP A 132 -7.40 18.70 -27.20
CA ASP A 132 -8.17 17.49 -26.98
C ASP A 132 -9.66 17.82 -26.99
N GLN A 133 -10.46 16.86 -27.42
CA GLN A 133 -11.91 16.95 -27.38
C GLN A 133 -12.40 16.29 -26.10
N THR A 134 -13.05 17.06 -25.22
CA THR A 134 -13.74 16.54 -24.05
C THR A 134 -15.24 16.54 -24.34
N LEU A 135 -15.89 15.37 -24.19
CA LEU A 135 -17.34 15.27 -24.31
C LEU A 135 -18.00 16.00 -23.13
N ILE A 136 -18.95 16.88 -23.44
CA ILE A 136 -19.80 17.53 -22.44
C ILE A 136 -21.12 16.75 -22.39
N THR A 137 -21.46 16.21 -21.23
CA THR A 137 -22.76 15.59 -21.00
C THR A 137 -23.80 16.67 -20.71
N PHE A 138 -24.97 16.58 -21.36
CA PHE A 138 -26.13 17.37 -20.95
C PHE A 138 -26.73 16.71 -19.70
N ASP A 139 -26.76 17.42 -18.58
CA ASP A 139 -27.50 17.01 -17.39
C ASP A 139 -29.00 17.19 -17.66
N MET A 140 -29.60 16.24 -18.37
CA MET A 140 -31.05 16.21 -18.54
C MET A 140 -31.69 15.75 -17.24
N LEU A 141 -32.29 16.70 -16.51
CA LEU A 141 -33.17 16.40 -15.39
C LEU A 141 -34.46 15.77 -15.96
N TYR A 142 -34.70 14.49 -15.61
CA TYR A 142 -35.98 13.81 -15.84
C TYR A 142 -36.97 14.13 -14.72
#